data_AF-A0A6L9QWY1-F1
#
_entry.id   AF-A0A6L9QWY1-F1
#
_cell.length_a   1.000
_cell.length_b   1.000
_cell.length_c   1.000
_cell.angle_alpha   90.00
_cell.angle_beta   90.00
_cell.angle_gamma   90.00
#
_symmetry.space_group_name_H-M   'P 1'
#
loop_
_entity.id
_entity.type
_entity.pdbx_description
1 polymer ?
#
loop_
_entity_poly.entity_id
_entity_poly.type
_entity_poly.pdbx_seq_one_letter_code
_entity_poly.pdbx_strand_id
1 'polypeptide(L)' 'MRGYVVFLRRPHAARLLGGTLLGRLPNGMGMLAVVLHVRAGDGGYPLAGTLAAILGLATAAGQPVLGRVMDRYGQPPV' A
#
# COMPACT_ATOMS: atom_id res chain seq x y z
N MET A 1 -2.20 -22.12 20.09
CA MET A 1 -1.07 -21.28 19.58
C MET A 1 -0.06 -22.01 18.68
N ARG A 2 0.14 -23.34 18.77
CA ARG A 2 1.12 -24.09 17.94
C ARG A 2 0.82 -24.14 16.43
N GLY A 3 -0.44 -23.99 16.01
CA GLY A 3 -0.83 -24.03 14.59
C GLY A 3 -0.24 -22.90 13.74
N TYR A 4 -0.17 -21.68 14.26
CA TYR A 4 0.40 -20.52 13.54
C TYR A 4 1.88 -20.71 13.20
N VAL A 5 2.65 -21.33 14.10
CA VAL A 5 4.09 -21.58 13.91
C VAL A 5 4.34 -22.59 12.79
N VAL A 6 3.43 -23.56 12.60
CA VAL A 6 3.51 -24.55 11.51
C VAL A 6 3.25 -23.90 10.14
N PHE A 7 2.32 -22.95 10.06
CA PHE A 7 2.08 -22.17 8.84
C PHE A 7 3.21 -21.20 8.52
N LEU A 8 3.74 -20.50 9.51
CA LEU A 8 4.87 -19.57 9.37
C LEU A 8 6.18 -20.27 8.97
N ARG A 9 6.35 -21.56 9.31
CA ARG A 9 7.49 -22.39 8.93
C ARG A 9 7.44 -22.93 7.49
N ARG A 10 6.36 -22.71 6.74
CA ARG A 10 6.31 -23.11 5.32
C ARG A 10 7.33 -22.26 4.54
N PRO A 11 8.14 -22.86 3.64
CA PRO A 11 9.23 -22.16 2.95
C PRO A 11 8.78 -20.96 2.12
N HIS A 12 7.51 -20.91 1.71
CA HIS A 12 6.95 -19.82 0.90
C HIS A 12 6.28 -18.74 1.76
N ALA A 13 5.98 -19.03 3.02
CA ALA A 13 5.30 -18.10 3.92
C ALA A 13 6.19 -16.89 4.22
N ALA A 14 7.47 -17.09 4.54
CA ALA A 14 8.39 -15.99 4.82
C ALA A 14 8.58 -15.06 3.60
N ARG A 15 8.70 -15.60 2.39
CA ARG A 15 8.82 -14.82 1.15
C ARG A 15 7.54 -14.04 0.83
N LEU A 16 6.38 -14.67 1.01
CA LEU A 16 5.08 -14.06 0.77
C LEU A 16 4.78 -12.95 1.80
N LEU A 17 5.03 -13.22 3.08
CA LEU A 17 4.84 -12.26 4.17
C LEU A 17 5.83 -11.11 4.04
N GLY A 18 7.10 -11.39 3.78
CA GLY A 18 8.11 -10.36 3.54
C GLY A 18 7.76 -9.47 2.34
N GLY A 19 7.37 -10.08 1.21
CA GLY A 19 6.92 -9.35 0.03
C GLY A 19 5.66 -8.51 0.28
N THR A 20 4.71 -9.03 1.05
CA THR A 20 3.47 -8.31 1.41
C THR A 20 3.75 -7.15 2.37
N LEU A 21 4.62 -7.35 3.36
CA LEU A 21 5.02 -6.30 4.30
C LEU A 21 5.73 -5.18 3.54
N LEU A 22 6.74 -5.52 2.73
CA LEU A 22 7.46 -4.55 1.89
C LEU A 22 6.52 -3.83 0.92
N GLY A 23 5.60 -4.54 0.28
CA GLY A 23 4.62 -3.96 -0.63
C GLY A 23 3.60 -3.04 0.05
N ARG A 24 3.38 -3.19 1.37
CA ARG A 24 2.42 -2.37 2.13
C ARG A 24 3.07 -1.19 2.83
N LEU A 25 4.39 -1.19 3.07
CA LEU A 25 5.10 -0.05 3.66
C LEU A 25 4.80 1.28 2.93
N PRO A 26 4.82 1.34 1.59
CA PRO A 26 4.54 2.58 0.86
C PRO A 26 3.14 3.13 1.08
N ASN A 27 2.14 2.29 1.38
CA ASN A 27 0.75 2.75 1.55
C ASN A 27 0.61 3.75 2.70
N GLY A 28 1.33 3.52 3.80
CA GLY A 28 1.35 4.47 4.93
C GLY A 28 2.35 5.62 4.70
N MET A 29 3.52 5.30 4.15
CA MET A 29 4.59 6.28 3.94
C MET A 29 4.21 7.36 2.91
N GLY A 30 3.48 7.01 1.85
CA GLY A 30 3.12 7.95 0.79
C GLY A 30 2.34 9.16 1.30
N MET A 31 1.41 8.94 2.23
CA MET A 31 0.60 10.01 2.80
C MET A 31 1.43 10.98 3.64
N LEU A 32 2.34 10.46 4.47
CA LEU A 32 3.27 11.26 5.27
C LEU A 32 4.33 11.94 4.39
N ALA A 33 4.83 11.25 3.37
CA ALA A 33 5.84 11.78 2.46
C ALA A 33 5.34 13.04 1.72
N VAL A 34 4.08 13.06 1.27
CA VAL A 34 3.50 14.26 0.63
C VAL A 34 3.46 15.44 1.60
N VAL A 35 3.00 15.22 2.83
CA VAL A 35 2.90 16.29 3.83
C VAL A 35 4.28 16.79 4.25
N LEU A 36 5.23 15.88 4.51
CA LEU A 36 6.59 16.22 4.89
C LEU A 36 7.35 16.91 3.75
N HIS A 37 7.14 16.51 2.50
CA HIS A 37 7.76 17.13 1.33
C HIS A 37 7.27 18.57 1.14
N VAL A 38 5.96 18.79 1.23
CA VAL A 38 5.39 20.14 1.16
C VAL A 38 5.91 21.01 2.31
N ARG A 39 6.01 20.43 3.50
CA ARG A 39 6.50 21.16 4.69
C ARG A 39 7.99 21.50 4.60
N ALA A 40 8.80 20.64 3.99
CA ALA A 40 10.22 20.87 3.79
C ALA A 40 10.51 22.03 2.81
N GLY A 41 9.56 22.38 1.94
CA GLY A 41 9.67 23.51 1.00
C GLY A 41 8.98 24.80 1.47
N ASP A 42 8.78 24.99 2.79
CA ASP A 42 8.02 26.10 3.38
C ASP A 42 6.56 26.23 2.89
N GLY A 43 5.99 25.14 2.36
CA GLY A 43 4.62 25.08 1.89
C GLY A 43 3.60 25.26 3.03
N GLY A 44 2.55 26.02 2.75
CA GLY A 44 1.44 26.25 3.68
C GLY A 44 0.61 24.99 3.95
N TYR A 45 0.04 24.88 5.15
CA TYR A 45 -0.90 23.82 5.54
C TYR A 45 -2.07 23.61 4.57
N PRO A 46 -2.65 24.65 3.93
CA PRO A 46 -3.70 24.44 2.92
C PRO A 46 -3.22 23.62 1.73
N LEU A 47 -2.00 23.85 1.24
CA LEU A 47 -1.42 23.14 0.10
C LEU A 47 -1.05 21.69 0.46
N ALA A 48 -0.55 21.47 1.67
CA ALA A 48 -0.31 20.11 2.17
C ALA A 48 -1.62 19.31 2.30
N GLY A 49 -2.67 19.95 2.82
CA GLY A 49 -3.99 19.34 2.99
C GLY A 49 -4.68 19.00 1.67
N THR A 50 -4.63 19.89 0.68
CA THR A 50 -5.23 19.63 -0.64
C THR A 50 -4.51 18.49 -1.37
N LEU A 51 -3.17 18.45 -1.34
CA LEU A 51 -2.41 17.36 -1.94
C LEU A 51 -2.66 16.02 -1.23
N ALA A 52 -2.75 16.02 0.10
CA ALA A 52 -3.12 14.82 0.85
C ALA A 52 -4.54 14.34 0.51
N ALA A 53 -5.50 15.25 0.34
CA ALA A 53 -6.86 14.92 -0.08
C ALA A 53 -6.92 14.34 -1.50
N ILE A 54 -6.18 14.92 -2.45
CA ILE A 54 -6.07 14.41 -3.82
C ILE A 54 -5.45 13.01 -3.83
N LEU A 55 -4.37 12.80 -3.07
CA LEU A 55 -3.75 11.48 -2.93
C LEU A 55 -4.74 10.46 -2.33
N GLY A 56 -5.51 10.85 -1.32
CA GLY A 56 -6.57 10.03 -0.73
C GLY A 56 -7.65 9.63 -1.73
N LEU A 57 -8.13 10.56 -2.54
CA LEU A 57 -9.12 10.28 -3.59
C LEU A 57 -8.54 9.39 -4.70
N ALA A 58 -7.31 9.67 -5.13
CA ALA A 58 -6.63 8.88 -6.15
C ALA A 58 -6.39 7.44 -5.69
N THR A 59 -5.99 7.24 -4.44
CA THR A 59 -5.84 5.89 -3.86
C THR A 59 -7.19 5.19 -3.73
N ALA A 60 -8.22 5.87 -3.24
CA ALA A 60 -9.57 5.32 -3.14
C ALA A 60 -10.14 4.88 -4.51
N ALA A 61 -9.87 5.63 -5.58
CA ALA A 61 -10.28 5.28 -6.93
C ALA A 61 -9.38 4.20 -7.57
N GLY A 62 -8.07 4.23 -7.27
CA GLY A 62 -7.08 3.32 -7.83
C GLY A 62 -7.17 1.90 -7.28
N GLN A 63 -7.54 1.73 -6.00
CA GLN A 63 -7.69 0.40 -5.37
C GLN A 63 -8.73 -0.50 -6.07
N PRO A 64 -9.96 -0.04 -6.38
CA PRO A 64 -10.92 -0.81 -7.18
C PRO A 64 -10.41 -1.18 -8.58
N VAL A 65 -9.71 -0.26 -9.26
CA VAL A 65 -9.18 -0.49 -10.60
C VAL A 65 -8.10 -1.57 -10.56
N LEU A 66 -7.16 -1.46 -9.62
CA LEU A 66 -6.14 -2.48 -9.38
C LEU A 66 -6.75 -3.83 -9.01
N GLY A 67 -7.80 -3.85 -8.17
CA GLY A 67 -8.56 -5.05 -7.83
C GLY A 67 -9.12 -5.74 -9.07
N ARG A 68 -9.81 -5.00 -9.94
CA ARG A 68 -10.35 -5.55 -11.20
C ARG A 68 -9.28 -6.04 -12.17
N VAL A 69 -8.13 -5.36 -12.22
CA VAL A 69 -6.99 -5.79 -13.03
C VAL A 69 -6.40 -7.09 -12.48
N MET A 70 -6.25 -7.22 -11.15
CA MET A 70 -5.81 -8.46 -10.53
C MET A 70 -6.81 -9.60 -10.76
N ASP A 71 -8.11 -9.34 -10.69
CA ASP A 71 -9.14 -10.35 -10.98
C ASP A 71 -9.07 -10.86 -12.43
N ARG A 72 -8.66 -10.00 -13.37
CA ARG A 72 -8.59 -10.33 -14.81
C ARG A 72 -7.26 -10.97 -15.22
N TYR A 73 -6.15 -10.58 -14.63
CA TYR A 73 -4.80 -11.00 -15.04
C TYR A 73 -4.10 -11.93 -14.03
N GLY A 74 -4.60 -12.02 -12.78
CA GLY A 74 -3.99 -12.75 -11.68
C GLY A 74 -4.54 -14.17 -11.46
N GLN A 75 -5.71 -14.50 -12.01
CA GLN A 75 -6.21 -15.87 -12.00
C GLN A 75 -5.44 -16.68 -13.07
N PRO A 76 -4.66 -17.72 -12.72
CA PRO A 76 -4.23 -18.70 -13.69
C PRO A 76 -5.49 -19.34 -14.30
N PRO A 77 -5.59 -19.49 -15.63
CA PRO A 77 -6.72 -20.20 -16.23
C PRO A 77 -6.76 -21.62 -15.66
N VAL A 78 -7.92 -22.01 -15.14
CA VAL A 78 -8.24 -23.39 -14.74
C VAL A 78 -8.44 -24.27 -15.96
#